data_AF-A0A536DAJ2-F1
#
_entry.id   AF-A0A536DAJ2-F1
#
_cell.length_a   1.000
_cell.length_b   1.000
_cell.length_c   1.000
_cell.angle_alpha   90.00
_cell.angle_beta   90.00
_cell.angle_gamma   90.00
#
_symmetry.space_group_name_H-M   'P 1'
#
loop_
_entity.id
_entity.type
_entity.pdbx_description
1 polymer ?
#
loop_
_entity_poly.entity_id
_entity_poly.type
_entity_poly.pdbx_seq_one_letter_code
_entity_poly.pdbx_strand_id
1 'polypeptide(L)'
;MVSVLRPRIVSRSTDLDAEDLPEQVTVALHELAGAAKEGLLALSVGVGLAVVRELFEAEVTRLAGAKGKHDPNRRAYRHGQESRQVTLGGRRVHVDKPRVRSLEDEEVELRTFRAFAGRDLLTTAALERMLAELSTRRYPAGLEPIGEVEPLATSKSAVSRRFIQGTEQKLAELFGRDLSQLDLLAIFIDGI
;
A
#
# COMPACT_ATOMS: atom_id res chain seq x y z
N MET A 1 -8.95 -40.82 -19.83
CA MET A 1 -9.59 -39.51 -19.61
C MET A 1 -9.39 -39.11 -18.16
N VAL A 2 -8.42 -38.24 -17.87
CA VAL A 2 -8.17 -37.75 -16.52
C VAL A 2 -9.21 -36.66 -16.23
N SER A 3 -10.05 -36.90 -15.22
CA SER A 3 -11.03 -35.92 -14.74
C SER A 3 -10.28 -34.83 -13.98
N VAL A 4 -10.21 -33.64 -14.55
CA VAL A 4 -9.67 -32.47 -13.84
C VAL A 4 -10.68 -32.08 -12.77
N LEU A 5 -10.29 -32.22 -11.51
CA LEU A 5 -11.06 -31.75 -10.34
C LEU A 5 -11.39 -30.27 -10.54
N ARG A 6 -12.70 -29.96 -10.58
CA ARG A 6 -13.17 -28.57 -10.62
C ARG A 6 -12.57 -27.80 -9.45
N PRO A 7 -12.13 -26.54 -9.64
CA PRO A 7 -11.64 -25.72 -8.56
C PRO A 7 -12.71 -25.63 -7.47
N ARG A 8 -12.37 -26.11 -6.27
CA ARG A 8 -13.22 -25.99 -5.09
C ARG A 8 -13.15 -24.54 -4.64
N ILE A 9 -14.25 -23.81 -4.77
CA ILE A 9 -14.39 -22.50 -4.14
C ILE A 9 -14.32 -22.74 -2.64
N VAL A 10 -13.17 -22.44 -2.03
CA VAL A 10 -13.05 -22.35 -0.58
C VAL A 10 -13.70 -21.02 -0.22
N SER A 11 -14.98 -21.05 0.14
CA SER A 11 -15.56 -19.93 0.88
C SER A 11 -14.74 -19.78 2.16
N ARG A 12 -14.23 -18.57 2.42
CA ARG A 12 -13.78 -18.23 3.77
C ARG A 12 -15.01 -18.36 4.64
N SER A 13 -15.11 -19.47 5.37
CA SER A 13 -16.05 -19.58 6.48
C SER A 13 -15.73 -18.40 7.41
N THR A 14 -16.70 -17.52 7.54
CA THR A 14 -16.75 -16.62 8.68
C THR A 14 -17.27 -17.46 9.83
N ASP A 15 -16.62 -17.46 10.99
CA ASP A 15 -17.07 -18.24 12.16
C ASP A 15 -18.53 -17.90 12.60
N LEU A 16 -19.14 -16.87 11.99
CA LEU A 16 -20.56 -16.51 12.07
C LEU A 16 -21.50 -17.51 11.37
N ASP A 17 -20.97 -18.43 10.55
CA ASP A 17 -21.75 -19.47 9.86
C ASP A 17 -22.16 -20.63 10.78
N ALA A 18 -21.69 -20.62 12.04
CA ALA A 18 -21.86 -21.72 12.99
C ALA A 18 -23.20 -21.72 13.75
N GLU A 19 -24.09 -20.77 13.49
CA GLU A 19 -25.42 -20.73 14.11
C GLU A 19 -26.50 -21.13 13.09
N ASP A 20 -27.36 -22.07 13.49
CA ASP A 20 -28.47 -22.63 12.69
C ASP A 20 -29.61 -21.59 12.53
N LEU A 21 -29.27 -20.48 11.88
CA LEU A 21 -30.12 -19.29 11.73
C LEU A 21 -30.93 -19.36 10.42
N PRO A 22 -32.14 -18.76 10.40
CA PRO A 22 -32.89 -18.61 9.15
C PRO A 22 -32.09 -17.85 8.09
N GLU A 23 -32.21 -18.25 6.82
CA GLU A 23 -31.45 -17.70 5.69
C GLU A 23 -31.47 -16.16 5.64
N GLN A 24 -32.62 -15.54 5.91
CA GLN A 24 -32.77 -14.09 5.92
C GLN A 24 -31.95 -13.41 7.03
N VAL A 25 -31.84 -14.06 8.19
CA VAL A 25 -31.04 -13.58 9.33
C VAL A 25 -29.56 -13.71 9.01
N THR A 26 -29.15 -14.83 8.40
CA THR A 26 -27.78 -15.08 7.95
C THR A 26 -27.32 -14.03 6.94
N VAL A 27 -28.14 -13.69 5.93
CA VAL A 27 -27.81 -12.65 4.94
C VAL A 27 -27.64 -11.29 5.60
N ALA A 28 -28.55 -10.88 6.49
CA ALA A 28 -28.46 -9.60 7.19
C ALA A 28 -27.23 -9.52 8.10
N LEU A 29 -26.86 -10.62 8.77
CA LEU A 29 -25.64 -10.69 9.59
C LEU A 29 -24.37 -10.59 8.73
N HIS A 30 -24.35 -11.21 7.54
CA HIS A 30 -23.23 -11.08 6.60
C HIS A 30 -23.05 -9.65 6.12
N GLU A 31 -24.14 -8.95 5.79
CA GLU A 31 -24.11 -7.54 5.40
C GLU A 31 -23.61 -6.66 6.55
N LEU A 32 -24.10 -6.89 7.78
CA LEU A 32 -23.65 -6.18 8.98
C LEU A 32 -22.15 -6.41 9.24
N ALA A 33 -21.68 -7.66 9.16
CA ALA A 33 -20.27 -8.01 9.35
C ALA A 33 -19.39 -7.39 8.26
N GLY A 34 -19.86 -7.38 7.01
CA GLY A 34 -19.22 -6.67 5.90
C GLY A 34 -19.06 -5.19 6.18
N ALA A 35 -20.15 -4.50 6.52
CA ALA A 35 -20.15 -3.08 6.86
C ALA A 35 -19.26 -2.75 8.07
N ALA A 36 -19.28 -3.59 9.12
CA ALA A 36 -18.43 -3.42 10.28
C ALA A 36 -16.94 -3.55 9.93
N LYS A 37 -16.58 -4.50 9.06
CA LYS A 37 -15.21 -4.69 8.59
C LYS A 37 -14.74 -3.52 7.72
N GLU A 38 -15.59 -3.05 6.82
CA GLU A 38 -15.31 -1.86 6.00
C GLU A 38 -15.11 -0.62 6.88
N GLY A 39 -15.98 -0.42 7.87
CA GLY A 39 -15.87 0.66 8.86
C GLY A 39 -14.56 0.59 9.66
N LEU A 40 -14.16 -0.60 10.10
CA LEU A 40 -12.89 -0.80 10.82
C LEU A 40 -11.67 -0.47 9.95
N LEU A 41 -11.68 -0.88 8.68
CA LEU A 41 -10.61 -0.57 7.74
C LEU A 41 -10.55 0.93 7.46
N ALA A 42 -11.70 1.58 7.22
CA ALA A 42 -11.78 3.03 7.02
C ALA A 42 -11.25 3.80 8.24
N LEU A 43 -11.64 3.40 9.45
CA LEU A 43 -11.12 3.98 10.69
C LEU A 43 -9.60 3.82 10.79
N SER A 44 -9.08 2.62 10.52
CA SER A 44 -7.65 2.33 10.58
C SER A 44 -6.85 3.19 9.61
N VAL A 45 -7.36 3.38 8.39
CA VAL A 45 -6.74 4.28 7.39
C VAL A 45 -6.80 5.73 7.86
N GLY A 46 -7.96 6.20 8.34
CA GLY A 46 -8.13 7.57 8.82
C GLY A 46 -7.17 7.91 9.96
N VAL A 47 -7.07 7.02 10.97
CA VAL A 47 -6.14 7.15 12.10
C VAL A 47 -4.70 7.11 11.61
N GLY A 48 -4.33 6.16 10.74
CA GLY A 48 -2.99 6.07 10.19
C GLY A 48 -2.55 7.34 9.45
N LEU A 49 -3.42 7.90 8.62
CA LEU A 49 -3.14 9.17 7.92
C LEU A 49 -3.07 10.36 8.87
N ALA A 50 -3.85 10.37 9.96
CA ALA A 50 -3.74 11.40 11.01
C ALA A 50 -2.38 11.33 11.70
N VAL A 51 -1.91 10.14 12.07
CA VAL A 51 -0.58 9.94 12.67
C VAL A 51 0.52 10.43 11.72
N VAL A 52 0.43 10.13 10.42
CA VAL A 52 1.40 10.64 9.43
C VAL A 52 1.45 12.17 9.41
N ARG A 53 0.30 12.85 9.48
CA ARG A 53 0.25 14.33 9.54
C ARG A 53 0.90 14.86 10.82
N GLU A 54 0.66 14.22 11.97
CA GLU A 54 1.31 14.61 13.22
C GLU A 54 2.83 14.41 13.19
N LEU A 55 3.32 13.33 12.54
CA LEU A 55 4.75 13.13 12.33
C LEU A 55 5.37 14.23 11.46
N PHE A 56 4.66 14.68 10.43
CA PHE A 56 5.09 15.81 9.60
C PHE A 56 5.17 17.09 10.43
N GLU A 57 4.12 17.42 11.18
CA GLU A 57 4.09 18.62 12.04
C GLU A 57 5.13 18.58 13.16
N ALA A 58 5.42 17.40 13.72
CA ALA A 58 6.49 17.23 14.69
C ALA A 58 7.87 17.53 14.07
N GLU A 59 8.14 17.07 12.85
CA GLU A 59 9.37 17.43 12.14
C GLU A 59 9.43 18.92 11.80
N VAL A 60 8.36 19.50 11.28
CA VAL A 60 8.28 20.94 11.00
C VAL A 60 8.52 21.75 12.27
N THR A 61 7.96 21.33 13.40
CA THR A 61 8.15 22.01 14.69
C THR A 61 9.60 21.97 15.14
N ARG A 62 10.33 20.87 14.91
CA ARG A 62 11.79 20.81 15.18
C ARG A 62 12.61 21.73 14.26
N LEU A 63 12.14 21.99 13.05
CA LEU A 63 12.84 22.83 12.08
C LEU A 63 12.52 24.33 12.23
N ALA A 64 11.24 24.66 12.39
CA ALA A 64 10.72 26.02 12.32
C ALA A 64 10.11 26.54 13.61
N GLY A 65 10.15 25.75 14.69
CA GLY A 65 9.49 26.06 15.95
C GLY A 65 7.98 25.80 15.94
N ALA A 66 7.36 25.97 17.11
CA ALA A 66 5.92 25.82 17.27
C ALA A 66 5.15 26.86 16.44
N LYS A 67 4.03 26.44 15.83
CA LYS A 67 3.21 27.32 15.00
C LYS A 67 2.74 28.55 15.80
N GLY A 68 2.91 29.74 15.23
CA GLY A 68 2.48 31.00 15.83
C GLY A 68 3.34 31.47 17.02
N LYS A 69 4.46 30.80 17.32
CA LYS A 69 5.39 31.21 18.38
C LYS A 69 6.74 31.59 17.77
N HIS A 70 7.33 32.66 18.26
CA HIS A 70 8.68 33.04 17.87
C HIS A 70 9.69 32.08 18.52
N ASP A 71 10.50 31.42 17.70
CA ASP A 71 11.63 30.62 18.14
C ASP A 71 12.93 31.27 17.61
N PRO A 72 13.81 31.79 18.49
CA PRO A 72 15.08 32.40 18.07
C PRO A 72 16.09 31.37 17.53
N ASN A 73 15.91 30.07 17.84
CA ASN A 73 16.79 28.99 17.41
C ASN A 73 16.24 28.24 16.18
N ARG A 74 15.20 28.76 15.52
CA ARG A 74 14.63 28.14 14.31
C ARG A 74 15.68 28.01 13.22
N ARG A 75 15.59 26.92 12.46
CA ARG A 75 16.46 26.63 11.31
C ARG A 75 15.74 26.80 9.98
N ALA A 76 14.43 27.03 10.02
CA ALA A 76 13.57 27.16 8.87
C ALA A 76 12.33 28.01 9.18
N TYR A 77 11.61 28.41 8.14
CA TYR A 77 10.31 29.07 8.16
C TYR A 77 9.22 28.15 7.64
N ARG A 78 8.02 28.23 8.22
CA ARG A 78 6.82 27.56 7.69
C ARG A 78 6.35 28.29 6.43
N HIS A 79 6.03 27.54 5.38
CA HIS A 79 5.72 28.09 4.06
C HIS A 79 4.46 27.46 3.43
N GLY A 80 3.45 27.21 4.27
CA GLY A 80 2.18 26.60 3.88
C GLY A 80 2.26 25.07 3.77
N GLN A 81 1.40 24.49 2.93
CA GLN A 81 1.29 23.06 2.69
C GLN A 81 1.07 22.81 1.19
N GLU A 82 1.35 21.60 0.72
CA GLU A 82 1.09 21.15 -0.64
C GLU A 82 0.48 19.74 -0.65
N SER A 83 -0.41 19.48 -1.59
CA SER A 83 -0.95 18.14 -1.80
C SER A 83 0.11 17.24 -2.41
N ARG A 84 0.53 16.23 -1.65
CA ARG A 84 1.47 15.19 -2.08
C ARG A 84 0.85 13.83 -1.89
N GLN A 85 1.59 12.78 -2.21
CA GLN A 85 1.10 11.42 -2.11
C GLN A 85 2.02 10.59 -1.21
N VAL A 86 1.45 9.61 -0.53
CA VAL A 86 2.17 8.56 0.20
C VAL A 86 1.68 7.18 -0.25
N THR A 87 2.45 6.14 0.06
CA THR A 87 2.07 4.75 -0.28
C THR A 87 1.17 4.17 0.78
N LEU A 88 0.04 3.59 0.35
CA LEU A 88 -0.89 2.84 1.18
C LEU A 88 -1.14 1.47 0.53
N GLY A 89 -0.33 0.48 0.89
CA GLY A 89 -0.36 -0.84 0.26
C GLY A 89 -0.19 -0.76 -1.26
N GLY A 90 -1.15 -1.32 -2.00
CA GLY A 90 -1.15 -1.37 -3.47
C GLY A 90 -1.54 -0.08 -4.19
N ARG A 91 -1.69 1.05 -3.50
CA ARG A 91 -2.08 2.34 -4.11
C ARG A 91 -1.36 3.53 -3.47
N ARG A 92 -1.56 4.70 -4.08
CA ARG A 92 -1.14 6.00 -3.53
C ARG A 92 -2.36 6.74 -3.00
N VAL A 93 -2.18 7.57 -1.99
CA VAL A 93 -3.24 8.43 -1.43
C VAL A 93 -2.70 9.83 -1.20
N HIS A 94 -3.57 10.83 -1.31
CA HIS A 94 -3.21 12.23 -1.05
C HIS A 94 -2.96 12.49 0.44
N VAL A 95 -2.00 13.36 0.72
CA VAL A 95 -1.73 13.95 2.04
C VAL A 95 -1.33 15.41 1.87
N ASP A 96 -1.73 16.24 2.84
CA ASP A 96 -1.26 17.62 2.91
C ASP A 96 0.12 17.64 3.57
N LYS A 97 1.17 17.77 2.76
CA LYS A 97 2.55 17.86 3.23
C LYS A 97 2.88 19.30 3.58
N PRO A 98 3.27 19.61 4.83
CA PRO A 98 3.81 20.91 5.16
C PRO A 98 5.06 21.27 4.35
N ARG A 99 5.19 22.57 4.05
CA ARG A 99 6.35 23.15 3.40
C ARG A 99 7.13 23.98 4.40
N VAL A 100 8.45 23.81 4.36
CA VAL A 100 9.40 24.55 5.17
C VAL A 100 10.52 25.05 4.26
N ARG A 101 10.98 26.27 4.52
CA ARG A 101 12.12 26.87 3.82
C ARG A 101 13.23 27.20 4.79
N SER A 102 14.49 27.03 4.40
CA SER A 102 15.64 27.36 5.24
C SER A 102 15.72 28.87 5.52
N LEU A 103 16.70 29.29 6.32
CA LEU A 103 16.95 30.72 6.56
C LEU A 103 17.43 31.44 5.28
N GLU A 104 18.01 30.69 4.35
CA GLU A 104 18.46 31.11 3.03
C GLU A 104 17.36 30.99 1.93
N ASP A 105 16.11 30.74 2.33
CA ASP A 105 14.93 30.63 1.44
C ASP A 105 14.89 29.37 0.52
N GLU A 106 15.67 28.34 0.85
CA GLU A 106 15.66 27.07 0.10
C GLU A 106 14.60 26.10 0.61
N GLU A 107 13.94 25.32 -0.27
CA GLU A 107 12.95 24.34 0.17
C GLU A 107 13.61 23.15 0.88
N VAL A 108 13.16 22.87 2.11
CA VAL A 108 13.67 21.76 2.92
C VAL A 108 12.75 20.56 2.79
N GLU A 109 13.28 19.45 2.29
CA GLU A 109 12.53 18.19 2.22
C GLU A 109 12.36 17.57 3.62
N LEU A 110 11.12 17.26 4.00
CA LEU A 110 10.81 16.56 5.24
C LEU A 110 11.23 15.09 5.15
N ARG A 111 12.06 14.63 6.10
CA ARG A 111 12.53 13.24 6.14
C ARG A 111 11.37 12.28 6.40
N THR A 112 10.43 12.67 7.25
CA THR A 112 9.20 11.92 7.54
C THR A 112 8.38 11.73 6.27
N PHE A 113 8.17 12.77 5.46
CA PHE A 113 7.50 12.64 4.17
C PHE A 113 8.23 11.67 3.25
N ARG A 114 9.56 11.81 3.11
CA ARG A 114 10.37 10.93 2.25
C ARG A 114 10.18 9.46 2.62
N ALA A 115 10.14 9.13 3.91
CA ALA A 115 9.92 7.77 4.40
C ALA A 115 8.57 7.19 3.95
N PHE A 116 7.47 7.96 4.08
CA PHE A 116 6.13 7.51 3.64
C PHE A 116 5.89 7.63 2.13
N ALA A 117 6.68 8.44 1.44
CA ALA A 117 6.61 8.61 -0.01
C ALA A 117 7.28 7.44 -0.78
N GLY A 118 8.05 6.59 -0.11
CA GLY A 118 8.69 5.40 -0.68
C GLY A 118 7.73 4.49 -1.45
N ARG A 119 8.20 3.86 -2.53
CA ARG A 119 7.36 3.10 -3.47
C ARG A 119 7.55 1.59 -3.38
N ASP A 120 8.41 1.10 -2.50
CA ASP A 120 8.77 -0.32 -2.46
C ASP A 120 7.55 -1.18 -2.15
N LEU A 121 6.77 -0.82 -1.13
CA LEU A 121 5.50 -1.50 -0.81
C LEU A 121 4.50 -1.46 -1.97
N LEU A 122 4.46 -0.35 -2.72
CA LEU A 122 3.58 -0.20 -3.88
C LEU A 122 3.99 -1.17 -5.01
N THR A 123 5.29 -1.38 -5.21
CA THR A 123 5.85 -2.30 -6.21
C THR A 123 5.64 -3.76 -5.79
N THR A 124 5.96 -4.10 -4.54
CA THR A 124 5.73 -5.43 -3.97
C THR A 124 4.26 -5.82 -4.09
N ALA A 125 3.34 -4.94 -3.68
CA ALA A 125 1.90 -5.18 -3.76
C ALA A 125 1.40 -5.42 -5.20
N ALA A 126 2.03 -4.79 -6.21
CA ALA A 126 1.71 -5.02 -7.61
C ALA A 126 2.24 -6.37 -8.10
N LEU A 127 3.48 -6.74 -7.75
CA LEU A 127 4.04 -8.04 -8.07
C LEU A 127 3.21 -9.18 -7.48
N GLU A 128 2.93 -9.14 -6.18
CA GLU A 128 2.17 -10.17 -5.47
C GLU A 128 0.81 -10.42 -6.12
N ARG A 129 0.07 -9.36 -6.44
CA ARG A 129 -1.27 -9.48 -7.04
C ARG A 129 -1.22 -10.02 -8.47
N MET A 130 -0.25 -9.58 -9.27
CA MET A 130 -0.10 -10.04 -10.64
C MET A 130 0.37 -11.51 -10.69
N LEU A 131 1.24 -11.92 -9.75
CA LEU A 131 1.65 -13.31 -9.58
C LEU A 131 0.51 -14.20 -9.08
N ALA A 132 -0.42 -13.65 -8.30
CA ALA A 132 -1.70 -14.28 -7.95
C ALA A 132 -2.75 -14.21 -9.09
N GLU A 133 -2.30 -14.13 -10.34
CA GLU A 133 -3.10 -14.14 -11.57
C GLU A 133 -4.10 -12.97 -11.73
N LEU A 134 -3.97 -11.91 -10.94
CA LEU A 134 -4.84 -10.74 -11.08
C LEU A 134 -4.41 -9.91 -12.30
N SER A 135 -5.29 -9.74 -13.29
CA SER A 135 -4.96 -8.88 -14.43
C SER A 135 -4.82 -7.40 -14.01
N THR A 136 -3.97 -6.64 -14.71
CA THR A 136 -3.81 -5.18 -14.51
C THR A 136 -5.12 -4.38 -14.56
N ARG A 137 -6.11 -4.86 -15.32
CA ARG A 137 -7.44 -4.23 -15.42
C ARG A 137 -8.30 -4.47 -14.19
N ARG A 138 -8.15 -5.65 -13.57
CA ARG A 138 -8.85 -6.05 -12.34
C ARG A 138 -8.08 -5.70 -11.07
N TYR A 139 -6.91 -5.06 -11.19
CA TYR A 139 -6.09 -4.68 -10.05
C TYR A 139 -6.85 -3.96 -8.93
N PRO A 140 -7.74 -2.97 -9.22
CA PRO A 140 -8.52 -2.32 -8.16
C PRO A 140 -9.42 -3.28 -7.37
N ALA A 141 -9.90 -4.36 -7.97
CA ALA A 141 -10.76 -5.35 -7.30
C ALA A 141 -10.01 -6.21 -6.29
N GLY A 142 -8.67 -6.22 -6.33
CA GLY A 142 -7.81 -6.90 -5.36
C GLY A 142 -7.27 -5.95 -4.27
N LEU A 143 -7.79 -4.73 -4.15
CA LEU A 143 -7.41 -3.78 -3.12
C LEU A 143 -8.48 -3.74 -2.02
N GLU A 144 -8.02 -3.64 -0.77
CA GLU A 144 -8.88 -3.53 0.40
C GLU A 144 -9.60 -2.17 0.39
N PRO A 145 -10.83 -2.03 0.92
CA PRO A 145 -11.49 -0.73 1.03
C PRO A 145 -10.72 0.19 1.98
N ILE A 146 -10.76 1.50 1.71
CA ILE A 146 -10.03 2.54 2.49
C ILE A 146 -10.91 3.70 2.93
N GLY A 147 -12.22 3.45 3.02
CA GLY A 147 -13.21 4.49 3.24
C GLY A 147 -13.26 5.48 2.08
N GLU A 148 -13.45 6.76 2.40
CA GLU A 148 -13.65 7.85 1.43
C GLU A 148 -12.35 8.38 0.82
N VAL A 149 -11.20 7.80 1.16
CA VAL A 149 -9.90 8.25 0.66
C VAL A 149 -9.74 7.86 -0.81
N GLU A 150 -9.41 8.84 -1.66
CA GLU A 150 -9.23 8.61 -3.10
C GLU A 150 -7.97 7.74 -3.38
N PRO A 151 -8.12 6.60 -4.08
CA PRO A 151 -6.99 5.76 -4.47
C PRO A 151 -6.37 6.26 -5.78
N LEU A 152 -5.04 6.35 -5.80
CA LEU A 152 -4.25 6.80 -6.94
C LEU A 152 -3.25 5.72 -7.38
N ALA A 153 -2.72 5.88 -8.60
CA ALA A 153 -1.70 5.00 -9.18
C ALA A 153 -2.13 3.52 -9.34
N THR A 154 -3.44 3.28 -9.45
CA THR A 154 -4.08 1.96 -9.63
C THR A 154 -4.51 1.69 -11.08
N SER A 155 -4.26 2.61 -12.01
CA SER A 155 -4.64 2.43 -13.42
C SER A 155 -3.89 1.29 -14.08
N LYS A 156 -4.50 0.66 -15.09
CA LYS A 156 -3.90 -0.46 -15.87
C LYS A 156 -2.45 -0.18 -16.25
N SER A 157 -2.17 0.98 -16.85
CA SER A 157 -0.84 1.35 -17.31
C SER A 157 0.14 1.64 -16.17
N ALA A 158 -0.33 2.21 -15.06
CA ALA A 158 0.51 2.43 -13.88
C ALA A 158 0.93 1.11 -13.23
N VAL A 159 -0.01 0.16 -13.10
CA VAL A 159 0.25 -1.18 -12.56
C VAL A 159 1.16 -1.96 -13.50
N SER A 160 0.89 -1.93 -14.82
CA SER A 160 1.71 -2.63 -15.81
C SER A 160 3.17 -2.18 -15.78
N ARG A 161 3.44 -0.87 -15.81
CA ARG A 161 4.82 -0.36 -15.75
C ARG A 161 5.53 -0.77 -14.46
N ARG A 162 4.81 -0.73 -13.34
CA ARG A 162 5.35 -1.11 -12.03
C ARG A 162 5.67 -2.61 -11.95
N PHE A 163 4.79 -3.44 -12.50
CA PHE A 163 5.01 -4.88 -12.58
C PHE A 163 6.23 -5.20 -13.45
N ILE A 164 6.36 -4.55 -14.62
CA ILE A 164 7.54 -4.71 -15.48
C ILE A 164 8.81 -4.35 -14.71
N GLN A 165 8.86 -3.14 -14.14
CA GLN A 165 10.03 -2.67 -13.37
C GLN A 165 10.38 -3.61 -12.21
N GLY A 166 9.38 -4.05 -11.45
CA GLY A 166 9.59 -4.94 -10.31
C GLY A 166 10.06 -6.34 -10.74
N THR A 167 9.50 -6.87 -11.81
CA THR A 167 9.85 -8.19 -12.35
C THR A 167 11.23 -8.16 -12.98
N GLU A 168 11.60 -7.10 -13.73
CA GLU A 168 12.95 -6.92 -14.27
C GLU A 168 14.00 -6.95 -13.15
N GLN A 169 13.77 -6.20 -12.06
CA GLN A 169 14.68 -6.20 -10.92
C GLN A 169 14.79 -7.58 -10.27
N LYS A 170 13.66 -8.27 -10.06
CA LYS A 170 13.66 -9.60 -9.42
C LYS A 170 14.21 -10.70 -10.30
N LEU A 171 14.00 -10.63 -11.62
CA LEU A 171 14.62 -11.55 -12.58
C LEU A 171 16.13 -11.31 -12.68
N ALA A 172 16.58 -10.04 -12.67
CA ALA A 172 18.01 -9.74 -12.64
C ALA A 172 18.68 -10.31 -11.37
N GLU A 173 18.03 -10.18 -10.21
CA GLU A 173 18.49 -10.78 -8.96
C GLU A 173 18.54 -12.32 -9.05
N LEU A 174 17.48 -12.95 -9.60
CA LEU A 174 17.37 -14.40 -9.71
C LEU A 174 18.39 -14.99 -10.69
N PHE A 175 18.50 -14.41 -11.90
CA PHE A 175 19.43 -14.86 -12.93
C PHE A 175 20.88 -14.50 -12.64
N GLY A 176 21.12 -13.46 -11.84
CA GLY A 176 22.47 -13.08 -11.38
C GLY A 176 22.99 -13.92 -10.21
N ARG A 177 22.20 -14.85 -9.66
CA ARG A 177 22.59 -15.65 -8.51
C ARG A 177 23.72 -16.61 -8.87
N ASP A 178 24.78 -16.62 -8.07
CA ASP A 178 25.83 -17.63 -8.20
C ASP A 178 25.28 -19.01 -7.80
N LEU A 179 25.45 -19.97 -8.70
CA LEU A 179 25.06 -21.36 -8.51
C LEU A 179 26.27 -22.29 -8.34
N SER A 180 27.50 -21.75 -8.31
CA SER A 180 28.76 -22.52 -8.20
C SER A 180 28.84 -23.41 -6.97
N GLN A 181 28.10 -23.07 -5.91
CA GLN A 181 28.07 -23.80 -4.64
C GLN A 181 27.06 -24.97 -4.64
N LEU A 182 26.28 -25.14 -5.70
CA LEU A 182 25.31 -26.24 -5.77
C LEU A 182 25.99 -27.52 -6.27
N ASP A 183 25.99 -28.56 -5.44
CA ASP A 183 26.43 -29.90 -5.81
C ASP A 183 25.22 -30.71 -6.35
N LEU A 184 24.95 -30.57 -7.65
CA LEU A 184 23.75 -31.12 -8.30
C LEU A 184 24.05 -32.48 -8.95
N LEU A 185 23.34 -33.53 -8.51
CA LEU A 185 23.43 -34.87 -9.11
C LEU A 185 22.61 -35.00 -10.42
N ALA A 186 21.50 -34.26 -10.54
CA ALA A 186 20.61 -34.30 -11.69
C ALA A 186 19.90 -32.97 -11.91
N ILE A 187 19.56 -32.65 -13.16
CA ILE A 187 18.79 -31.47 -13.57
C ILE A 187 17.64 -31.95 -14.46
N PHE A 188 16.45 -31.45 -14.20
CA PHE A 188 15.27 -31.67 -15.03
C PHE A 188 14.92 -30.38 -15.75
N ILE A 189 14.68 -30.47 -17.05
CA ILE A 189 14.29 -29.34 -17.91
C ILE A 189 12.96 -29.71 -18.55
N ASP A 190 11.97 -28.84 -18.38
CA ASP A 190 10.62 -29.02 -18.90
C ASP A 190 10.22 -27.83 -19.79
N GLY A 191 9.38 -28.10 -20.79
CA GLY A 191 8.88 -27.11 -21.73
C GLY A 191 7.37 -26.96 -21.59
N ILE A 192 6.89 -25.70 -21.61
CA ILE A 192 5.47 -25.35 -21.56
C ILE A 192 5.00 -24.92 -22.96
#